data_AF-A0A919NUG2-F1
#
_entry.id   AF-A0A919NUG2-F1
#
_cell.length_a   1.000
_cell.length_b   1.000
_cell.length_c   1.000
_cell.angle_alpha   90.00
_cell.angle_beta   90.00
_cell.angle_gamma   90.00
#
_symmetry.space_group_name_H-M   'P 1'
#
loop_
_entity.id
_entity.type
_entity.pdbx_description
1 polymer ?
#
loop_
_entity_poly.entity_id
_entity_poly.type
_entity_poly.pdbx_seq_one_letter_code
_entity_poly.pdbx_strand_id
1 'polypeptide(L)'
;MRSTVVVLALVLAGCASEPSVQQPAHRDWGAPEVHARWQSCASAQHPPAVNPVETRWLAPLSDDFTPVAIVLCTTAADGQDMVSAELRADDVAAVAAALRLPDGPYAKVSCPAGEAVVPWFALLDAQGQWVHPGVPTGDCGKPVAQFSDAFAALHLKTVATRKISKATAAAAAAAHCELTWADMIAVAARSTPPTSIITYGLPSGLPVRLCVYDVPADEQGSTRPGGVFATGTVLTVEEWGPIASLLPEDAPAKPCARPAGRFALVQLGENEDIYVELNGCHRLLSQASGNILSQASSALITELEKV
;
A
#
# COMPACT_ATOMS: atom_id res chain seq x y z
N MET A 1 -49.79 -28.36 64.16
CA MET A 1 -48.65 -27.57 63.66
C MET A 1 -48.26 -28.13 62.29
N ARG A 2 -48.57 -27.42 61.20
CA ARG A 2 -48.20 -27.83 59.83
C ARG A 2 -46.98 -27.01 59.42
N SER A 3 -45.82 -27.65 59.32
CA SER A 3 -44.58 -27.04 58.84
C SER A 3 -44.50 -27.17 57.33
N THR A 4 -44.55 -26.05 56.63
CA THR A 4 -44.35 -25.95 55.18
C THR A 4 -42.85 -25.89 54.93
N VAL A 5 -42.28 -26.91 54.28
CA VAL A 5 -40.89 -26.91 53.82
C VAL A 5 -40.85 -26.33 52.42
N VAL A 6 -40.18 -25.18 52.26
CA VAL A 6 -39.91 -24.55 50.97
C VAL A 6 -38.57 -25.06 50.47
N VAL A 7 -38.57 -25.82 49.38
CA VAL A 7 -37.37 -26.28 48.69
C VAL A 7 -36.95 -25.18 47.71
N LEU A 8 -35.81 -24.55 47.98
CA LEU A 8 -35.22 -23.52 47.14
C LEU A 8 -34.36 -24.20 46.06
N ALA A 9 -34.81 -24.18 44.80
CA ALA A 9 -34.05 -24.70 43.67
C ALA A 9 -33.02 -23.64 43.21
N LEU A 10 -31.73 -23.89 43.44
CA LEU A 10 -30.63 -23.13 42.83
C LEU A 10 -30.45 -23.60 41.37
N VAL A 11 -30.70 -22.69 40.42
CA VAL A 11 -30.37 -22.89 39.01
C VAL A 11 -28.95 -22.38 38.78
N LEU A 12 -27.99 -23.29 38.60
CA LEU A 12 -26.63 -22.97 38.18
C LEU A 12 -26.64 -22.69 36.67
N ALA A 13 -26.62 -21.41 36.29
CA ALA A 13 -26.41 -21.00 34.90
C ALA A 13 -24.93 -21.22 34.54
N GLY A 14 -24.64 -22.29 33.80
CA GLY A 14 -23.32 -22.52 33.21
C GLY A 14 -23.08 -21.52 32.09
N CYS A 15 -21.98 -20.75 32.18
CA CYS A 15 -21.47 -19.98 31.06
C CYS A 15 -21.05 -20.95 29.96
N ALA A 16 -21.88 -21.11 28.94
CA ALA A 16 -21.48 -21.77 27.70
C ALA A 16 -20.47 -20.84 27.00
N SER A 17 -19.21 -21.26 26.97
CA SER A 17 -18.19 -20.63 26.13
C SER A 17 -18.69 -20.65 24.68
N GLU A 18 -18.87 -19.47 24.08
CA GLU A 18 -19.17 -19.39 22.66
C GLU A 18 -18.07 -20.09 21.86
N PRO A 19 -18.41 -20.89 20.84
CA PRO A 19 -17.41 -21.44 19.95
C PRO A 19 -16.66 -20.28 19.32
N SER A 20 -15.37 -20.18 19.65
CA SER A 20 -14.44 -19.27 19.00
C SER A 20 -14.56 -19.47 17.50
N VAL A 21 -15.10 -18.47 16.80
CA VAL A 21 -15.13 -18.43 15.33
C VAL A 21 -13.69 -18.58 14.86
N GLN A 22 -13.34 -19.80 14.44
CA GLN A 22 -12.10 -20.12 13.76
C GLN A 22 -12.17 -19.40 12.43
N GLN A 23 -11.49 -18.26 12.35
CA GLN A 23 -11.29 -17.55 11.11
C GLN A 23 -10.52 -18.51 10.18
N PRO A 24 -10.98 -18.74 8.93
CA PRO A 24 -10.41 -19.77 8.08
C PRO A 24 -8.91 -19.56 7.91
N ALA A 25 -8.14 -20.61 8.22
CA ALA A 25 -6.68 -20.61 8.26
C ALA A 25 -6.02 -20.71 6.87
N HIS A 26 -6.79 -20.55 5.79
CA HIS A 26 -6.29 -20.83 4.44
C HIS A 26 -6.32 -19.58 3.55
N ARG A 27 -5.14 -19.23 3.04
CA ARG A 27 -4.97 -18.33 1.90
C ARG A 27 -5.52 -19.01 0.66
N ASP A 28 -6.74 -18.69 0.26
CA ASP A 28 -7.31 -19.13 -1.03
C ASP A 28 -7.07 -18.05 -2.12
N TRP A 29 -5.93 -17.37 -2.04
CA TRP A 29 -5.58 -16.21 -2.87
C TRP A 29 -4.99 -16.59 -4.23
N GLY A 30 -5.01 -17.88 -4.59
CA GLY A 30 -4.44 -18.39 -5.84
C GLY A 30 -2.91 -18.34 -5.87
N ALA A 31 -2.34 -18.34 -7.08
CA ALA A 31 -0.91 -18.22 -7.31
C ALA A 31 -0.46 -16.75 -7.30
N PRO A 32 0.78 -16.45 -6.90
CA PRO A 32 1.31 -15.10 -6.92
C PRO A 32 1.41 -14.59 -8.36
N GLU A 33 1.18 -13.29 -8.55
CA GLU A 33 1.35 -12.65 -9.84
C GLU A 33 2.83 -12.71 -10.26
N VAL A 34 3.08 -13.28 -11.45
CA VAL A 34 4.42 -13.36 -12.03
C VAL A 34 4.60 -12.23 -13.03
N HIS A 35 5.56 -11.37 -12.77
CA HIS A 35 5.91 -10.25 -13.63
C HIS A 35 7.05 -10.62 -14.58
N ALA A 36 6.98 -10.14 -15.81
CA ALA A 36 7.84 -10.62 -16.91
C ALA A 36 9.34 -10.38 -16.70
N ARG A 37 9.76 -9.26 -16.10
CA ARG A 37 11.18 -8.99 -15.86
C ARG A 37 11.41 -7.97 -14.76
N TRP A 38 12.36 -8.26 -13.86
CA TRP A 38 12.83 -7.29 -12.89
C TRP A 38 13.67 -6.22 -13.59
N GLN A 39 13.37 -4.94 -13.30
CA GLN A 39 14.11 -3.81 -13.85
C GLN A 39 15.00 -3.18 -12.77
N SER A 40 14.39 -2.66 -11.71
CA SER A 40 15.09 -2.08 -10.56
C SER A 40 14.14 -1.83 -9.38
N CYS A 41 14.69 -1.55 -8.21
CA CYS A 41 13.93 -1.02 -7.07
C CYS A 41 13.28 0.34 -7.33
N ALA A 42 13.75 1.11 -8.31
CA ALA A 42 13.18 2.42 -8.62
C ALA A 42 11.91 2.33 -9.46
N SER A 43 11.79 1.28 -10.28
CA SER A 43 10.66 1.00 -11.17
C SER A 43 9.62 0.10 -10.52
N ALA A 44 10.04 -0.74 -9.58
CA ALA A 44 9.11 -1.64 -8.95
C ALA A 44 8.34 -0.84 -7.87
N GLN A 45 7.02 -0.89 -7.96
CA GLN A 45 6.12 -0.02 -7.20
C GLN A 45 5.89 -0.62 -5.82
N HIS A 46 6.56 -0.11 -4.80
CA HIS A 46 6.44 -0.67 -3.46
C HIS A 46 6.79 0.31 -2.34
N PRO A 47 6.13 0.17 -1.18
CA PRO A 47 6.52 0.90 0.01
C PRO A 47 7.89 0.40 0.52
N PRO A 48 8.71 1.27 1.16
CA PRO A 48 10.05 0.90 1.63
C PRO A 48 10.04 -0.21 2.71
N ALA A 49 8.91 -0.38 3.39
CA ALA A 49 8.61 -1.52 4.23
C ALA A 49 7.11 -1.82 4.12
N VAL A 50 6.76 -3.10 4.05
CA VAL A 50 5.38 -3.58 4.16
C VAL A 50 5.15 -4.02 5.60
N ASN A 51 4.03 -3.64 6.19
CA ASN A 51 3.62 -4.25 7.45
C ASN A 51 3.44 -5.77 7.18
N PRO A 52 3.89 -6.71 8.04
CA PRO A 52 3.64 -8.14 7.81
C PRO A 52 2.15 -8.46 7.59
N VAL A 53 1.27 -7.65 8.19
CA VAL A 53 -0.18 -7.71 7.98
C VAL A 53 -0.58 -7.40 6.54
N GLU A 54 0.22 -6.71 5.74
CA GLU A 54 -0.03 -6.52 4.31
C GLU A 54 0.45 -7.72 3.49
N THR A 55 1.60 -8.29 3.84
CA THR A 55 2.16 -9.48 3.14
C THR A 55 1.32 -10.73 3.31
N ARG A 56 0.54 -10.85 4.39
CA ARG A 56 -0.38 -11.99 4.60
C ARG A 56 -1.51 -12.06 3.57
N TRP A 57 -1.84 -10.93 2.92
CA TRP A 57 -2.88 -10.86 1.90
C TRP A 57 -2.36 -11.23 0.52
N LEU A 58 -1.05 -11.47 0.39
CA LEU A 58 -0.44 -11.93 -0.83
C LEU A 58 -0.47 -13.46 -0.91
N ALA A 59 -0.58 -13.94 -2.14
CA ALA A 59 -0.51 -15.36 -2.45
C ALA A 59 0.83 -15.98 -2.01
N PRO A 60 0.83 -17.22 -1.50
CA PRO A 60 2.05 -17.93 -1.12
C PRO A 60 2.94 -18.19 -2.34
N LEU A 61 4.22 -18.44 -2.13
CA LEU A 61 5.12 -18.81 -3.23
C LEU A 61 4.69 -20.16 -3.83
N SER A 62 4.44 -20.19 -5.14
CA SER A 62 4.12 -21.43 -5.87
C SER A 62 5.31 -22.39 -5.93
N ASP A 63 5.04 -23.70 -5.95
CA ASP A 63 6.05 -24.73 -6.21
C ASP A 63 6.64 -24.64 -7.63
N ASP A 64 5.89 -24.07 -8.58
CA ASP A 64 6.32 -23.93 -9.97
C ASP A 64 7.30 -22.77 -10.20
N PHE A 65 7.37 -21.80 -9.27
CA PHE A 65 8.33 -20.71 -9.33
C PHE A 65 9.62 -21.12 -8.62
N THR A 66 10.76 -21.09 -9.30
CA THR A 66 12.07 -21.47 -8.73
C THR A 66 12.95 -20.22 -8.57
N PRO A 67 13.01 -19.62 -7.36
CA PRO A 67 13.86 -18.47 -7.12
C PRO A 67 15.33 -18.82 -7.22
N VAL A 68 16.09 -17.98 -7.91
CA VAL A 68 17.56 -18.02 -7.95
C VAL A 68 18.19 -16.77 -7.37
N ALA A 69 17.39 -15.74 -7.07
CA ALA A 69 17.83 -14.55 -6.39
C ALA A 69 16.67 -13.88 -5.64
N ILE A 70 17.03 -13.02 -4.70
CA ILE A 70 16.13 -12.12 -3.98
C ILE A 70 16.68 -10.70 -4.10
N VAL A 71 15.78 -9.75 -4.32
CA VAL A 71 16.07 -8.32 -4.34
C VAL A 71 15.31 -7.64 -3.20
N LEU A 72 16.01 -6.81 -2.42
CA LEU A 72 15.44 -5.97 -1.37
C LEU A 72 15.60 -4.51 -1.76
N CYS A 73 14.54 -3.75 -1.57
CA CYS A 73 14.53 -2.31 -1.80
C CYS A 73 14.54 -1.60 -0.46
N THR A 74 15.59 -0.83 -0.19
CA THR A 74 15.78 -0.16 1.09
C THR A 74 15.97 1.33 0.91
N THR A 75 15.63 2.10 1.93
CA THR A 75 15.96 3.51 2.05
C THR A 75 16.68 3.74 3.37
N ALA A 76 17.80 4.46 3.31
CA ALA A 76 18.62 4.76 4.49
C ALA A 76 19.17 6.18 4.39
N ALA A 77 19.51 6.77 5.54
CA ALA A 77 20.26 8.02 5.57
C ALA A 77 21.74 7.76 5.24
N ASP A 78 22.34 8.58 4.37
CA ASP A 78 23.76 8.60 4.04
C ASP A 78 24.30 10.03 4.25
N GLY A 79 24.78 10.29 5.46
CA GLY A 79 25.22 11.63 5.88
C GLY A 79 24.07 12.64 5.88
N GLN A 80 24.08 13.56 4.92
CA GLN A 80 23.01 14.55 4.74
C GLN A 80 21.92 14.05 3.79
N ASP A 81 22.19 13.06 2.95
CA ASP A 81 21.25 12.60 1.92
C ASP A 81 20.40 11.42 2.41
N MET A 82 19.24 11.21 1.79
CA MET A 82 18.58 9.91 1.82
C MET A 82 19.08 9.10 0.62
N VAL A 83 19.27 7.80 0.75
CA VAL A 83 19.72 6.93 -0.33
C VAL A 83 18.76 5.75 -0.42
N SER A 84 18.22 5.52 -1.62
CA SER A 84 17.61 4.24 -1.95
C SER A 84 18.69 3.27 -2.41
N ALA A 85 18.66 2.05 -1.89
CA ALA A 85 19.58 1.00 -2.26
C ALA A 85 18.83 -0.28 -2.67
N GLU A 86 19.25 -0.86 -3.79
CA GLU A 86 18.88 -2.19 -4.22
C GLU A 86 19.93 -3.17 -3.68
N LEU A 87 19.49 -4.11 -2.86
CA LEU A 87 20.31 -5.18 -2.31
C LEU A 87 19.91 -6.50 -2.95
N ARG A 88 20.87 -7.37 -3.21
CA ARG A 88 20.64 -8.68 -3.84
C ARG A 88 21.37 -9.79 -3.12
N ALA A 89 20.73 -10.94 -3.02
CA ALA A 89 21.38 -12.21 -2.68
C ALA A 89 20.98 -13.29 -3.68
N ASP A 90 21.92 -14.19 -4.00
CA ASP A 90 21.70 -15.29 -4.96
C ASP A 90 21.53 -16.65 -4.25
N ASP A 91 22.02 -16.79 -3.01
CA ASP A 91 21.75 -17.98 -2.17
C ASP A 91 20.42 -17.80 -1.44
N VAL A 92 19.34 -18.25 -2.08
CA VAL A 92 17.96 -18.03 -1.63
C VAL A 92 17.20 -19.33 -1.32
N ALA A 93 17.88 -20.48 -1.35
CA ALA A 93 17.22 -21.78 -1.21
C ALA A 93 16.48 -21.91 0.14
N ALA A 94 17.10 -21.47 1.23
CA ALA A 94 16.50 -21.50 2.56
C ALA A 94 15.28 -20.57 2.66
N VAL A 95 15.36 -19.37 2.10
CA VAL A 95 14.25 -18.41 2.07
C VAL A 95 13.09 -18.94 1.22
N ALA A 96 13.38 -19.49 0.04
CA ALA A 96 12.37 -20.08 -0.83
C ALA A 96 11.67 -21.28 -0.17
N ALA A 97 12.40 -22.12 0.56
CA ALA A 97 11.81 -23.22 1.34
C ALA A 97 10.92 -22.69 2.47
N ALA A 98 11.37 -21.66 3.19
CA ALA A 98 10.61 -21.07 4.28
C ALA A 98 9.33 -20.36 3.80
N LEU A 99 9.37 -19.70 2.64
CA LEU A 99 8.20 -19.01 2.04
C LEU A 99 7.09 -19.97 1.57
N ARG A 100 7.41 -21.25 1.40
CA ARG A 100 6.44 -22.31 1.05
C ARG A 100 5.81 -22.98 2.26
N LEU A 101 6.24 -22.62 3.48
CA LEU A 101 5.59 -23.12 4.68
C LEU A 101 4.14 -22.60 4.76
N PRO A 102 3.22 -23.40 5.32
CA PRO A 102 1.87 -22.90 5.60
C PRO A 102 1.90 -21.84 6.71
N ASP A 103 0.86 -21.01 6.75
CA ASP A 103 0.58 -20.19 7.93
C ASP A 103 0.34 -21.10 9.15
N GLY A 104 0.84 -20.69 10.31
CA GLY A 104 0.51 -21.29 11.60
C GLY A 104 -0.88 -20.89 12.09
N PRO A 105 -1.39 -21.54 13.14
CA PRO A 105 -2.67 -21.17 13.73
C PRO A 105 -2.61 -19.74 14.28
N TYR A 106 -3.61 -18.91 13.93
CA TYR A 106 -3.73 -17.57 14.50
C TYR A 106 -4.27 -17.65 15.93
N ALA A 107 -3.39 -17.54 16.93
CA ALA A 107 -3.81 -17.52 18.33
C ALA A 107 -4.29 -16.12 18.76
N LYS A 108 -5.56 -15.98 19.19
CA LYS A 108 -6.15 -14.74 19.73
C LYS A 108 -5.70 -14.43 21.18
N VAL A 109 -4.44 -14.69 21.52
CA VAL A 109 -3.86 -14.38 22.85
C VAL A 109 -3.25 -12.99 22.87
N SER A 110 -2.96 -12.45 24.07
CA SER A 110 -2.32 -11.15 24.26
C SER A 110 -0.94 -11.13 23.59
N CYS A 111 -0.90 -10.65 22.34
CA CYS A 111 0.32 -10.57 21.57
C CYS A 111 1.22 -9.46 22.12
N PRO A 112 2.50 -9.74 22.41
CA PRO A 112 3.44 -8.70 22.80
C PRO A 112 3.53 -7.65 21.68
N ALA A 113 3.52 -6.37 22.07
CA ALA A 113 3.52 -5.18 21.20
C ALA A 113 4.84 -4.97 20.40
N GLY A 114 5.46 -6.04 19.91
CA GLY A 114 6.59 -5.98 19.00
C GLY A 114 6.11 -6.11 17.57
N GLU A 115 6.22 -5.02 16.81
CA GLU A 115 6.04 -5.02 15.36
C GLU A 115 7.24 -5.74 14.74
N ALA A 116 7.00 -6.92 14.17
CA ALA A 116 7.94 -7.46 13.19
C ALA A 116 7.81 -6.60 11.94
N VAL A 117 8.91 -6.15 11.35
CA VAL A 117 8.89 -5.44 10.06
C VAL A 117 9.62 -6.33 9.06
N VAL A 118 8.94 -6.68 7.97
CA VAL A 118 9.58 -7.38 6.86
C VAL A 118 9.85 -6.36 5.77
N PRO A 119 11.12 -6.14 5.35
CA PRO A 119 11.42 -5.26 4.23
C PRO A 119 10.68 -5.72 2.98
N TRP A 120 10.32 -4.79 2.09
CA TRP A 120 9.80 -5.19 0.80
C TRP A 120 10.87 -5.93 0.00
N PHE A 121 10.50 -7.06 -0.63
CA PHE A 121 11.41 -7.86 -1.45
C PHE A 121 10.72 -8.52 -2.65
N ALA A 122 11.48 -8.81 -3.70
CA ALA A 122 11.06 -9.65 -4.82
C ALA A 122 11.96 -10.88 -4.95
N LEU A 123 11.38 -12.01 -5.36
CA LEU A 123 12.12 -13.19 -5.78
C LEU A 123 12.21 -13.22 -7.29
N LEU A 124 13.40 -13.53 -7.81
CA LEU A 124 13.66 -13.62 -9.24
C LEU A 124 13.98 -15.07 -9.62
N ASP A 125 13.47 -15.53 -10.75
CA ASP A 125 13.87 -16.80 -11.37
C ASP A 125 15.08 -16.64 -12.31
N ALA A 126 15.49 -17.74 -12.94
CA ALA A 126 16.63 -17.76 -13.86
C ALA A 126 16.40 -16.95 -15.14
N GLN A 127 15.16 -16.68 -15.49
CA GLN A 127 14.75 -15.85 -16.63
C GLN A 127 14.65 -14.37 -16.26
N GLY A 128 14.76 -14.05 -14.97
CA GLY A 128 14.60 -12.71 -14.43
C GLY A 128 13.15 -12.27 -14.27
N GLN A 129 12.19 -13.19 -14.42
CA GLN A 129 10.80 -12.95 -14.02
C GLN A 129 10.76 -12.85 -12.50
N TRP A 130 9.79 -12.13 -11.95
CA TRP A 130 9.75 -11.89 -10.52
C TRP A 130 8.36 -12.01 -9.91
N VAL A 131 8.35 -12.32 -8.61
CA VAL A 131 7.15 -12.39 -7.76
C VAL A 131 7.42 -11.67 -6.44
N HIS A 132 6.39 -11.06 -5.86
CA HIS A 132 6.37 -10.61 -4.48
C HIS A 132 5.44 -11.54 -3.67
N PRO A 133 5.97 -12.62 -3.08
CA PRO A 133 5.14 -13.61 -2.43
C PRO A 133 4.73 -13.13 -1.03
N GLY A 134 3.62 -13.68 -0.54
CA GLY A 134 3.25 -13.51 0.85
C GLY A 134 4.20 -14.25 1.79
N VAL A 135 4.45 -13.65 2.95
CA VAL A 135 5.31 -14.22 3.99
C VAL A 135 4.47 -15.10 4.92
N PRO A 136 4.85 -16.36 5.19
CA PRO A 136 4.09 -17.20 6.09
C PRO A 136 4.17 -16.67 7.53
N THR A 137 3.02 -16.64 8.19
CA THR A 137 2.81 -16.07 9.51
C THR A 137 2.38 -17.13 10.50
N GLY A 138 2.81 -17.01 11.76
CA GLY A 138 2.41 -17.88 12.87
C GLY A 138 1.58 -17.13 13.90
N ASP A 139 1.83 -17.45 15.18
CA ASP A 139 1.18 -16.78 16.31
C ASP A 139 1.32 -15.26 16.21
N CYS A 140 0.22 -14.55 16.51
CA CYS A 140 0.17 -13.09 16.48
C CYS A 140 0.41 -12.45 15.11
N GLY A 141 0.30 -13.20 14.01
CA GLY A 141 0.51 -12.67 12.65
C GLY A 141 1.97 -12.31 12.36
N LYS A 142 2.91 -12.77 13.18
CA LYS A 142 4.34 -12.56 12.96
C LYS A 142 4.87 -13.55 11.93
N PRO A 143 5.91 -13.22 11.15
CA PRO A 143 6.55 -14.19 10.28
C PRO A 143 6.98 -15.45 11.05
N VAL A 144 6.83 -16.62 10.45
CA VAL A 144 7.32 -17.87 11.06
C VAL A 144 8.84 -17.79 11.28
N ALA A 145 9.33 -18.42 12.35
CA ALA A 145 10.73 -18.32 12.76
C ALA A 145 11.69 -18.76 11.64
N GLN A 146 11.34 -19.82 10.92
CA GLN A 146 12.11 -20.35 9.80
C GLN A 146 12.33 -19.32 8.69
N PHE A 147 11.30 -18.51 8.38
CA PHE A 147 11.44 -17.41 7.42
C PHE A 147 12.33 -16.31 7.99
N SER A 148 12.11 -15.92 9.24
CA SER A 148 12.88 -14.85 9.89
C SER A 148 14.37 -15.20 9.95
N ASP A 149 14.70 -16.43 10.33
CA ASP A 149 16.07 -16.94 10.43
C ASP A 149 16.73 -17.03 9.05
N ALA A 150 16.02 -17.60 8.06
CA ALA A 150 16.54 -17.71 6.69
C ALA A 150 16.75 -16.33 6.04
N PHE A 151 15.84 -15.39 6.26
CA PHE A 151 15.94 -14.04 5.73
C PHE A 151 17.07 -13.25 6.38
N ALA A 152 17.26 -13.38 7.70
CA ALA A 152 18.37 -12.77 8.43
C ALA A 152 19.74 -13.34 8.03
N ALA A 153 19.79 -14.58 7.54
CA ALA A 153 21.02 -15.23 7.07
C ALA A 153 21.44 -14.83 5.64
N LEU A 154 20.63 -14.03 4.93
CA LEU A 154 20.95 -13.64 3.55
C LEU A 154 22.25 -12.83 3.46
N HIS A 155 23.14 -13.24 2.57
CA HIS A 155 24.33 -12.50 2.21
C HIS A 155 24.03 -11.42 1.16
N LEU A 156 23.42 -10.32 1.61
CA LEU A 156 23.01 -9.21 0.77
C LEU A 156 24.21 -8.41 0.25
N LYS A 157 24.19 -8.08 -1.04
CA LYS A 157 25.14 -7.19 -1.71
C LYS A 157 24.40 -6.00 -2.29
N THR A 158 24.91 -4.80 -2.09
CA THR A 158 24.39 -3.61 -2.77
C THR A 158 24.73 -3.68 -4.26
N VAL A 159 23.71 -3.63 -5.12
CA VAL A 159 23.87 -3.65 -6.58
C VAL A 159 23.57 -2.31 -7.23
N ALA A 160 22.76 -1.45 -6.59
CA ALA A 160 22.53 -0.08 -7.02
C ALA A 160 22.26 0.83 -5.82
N THR A 161 22.65 2.10 -5.94
CA THR A 161 22.34 3.17 -4.99
C THR A 161 21.88 4.41 -5.74
N ARG A 162 20.87 5.10 -5.23
CA ARG A 162 20.39 6.36 -5.77
C ARG A 162 20.16 7.36 -4.64
N LYS A 163 20.72 8.57 -4.78
CA LYS A 163 20.46 9.66 -3.85
C LYS A 163 19.05 10.22 -4.02
N ILE A 164 18.37 10.37 -2.89
CA ILE A 164 17.14 11.11 -2.67
C ILE A 164 17.56 12.39 -1.93
N SER A 165 17.30 13.55 -2.51
CA SER A 165 17.77 14.80 -1.90
C SER A 165 17.13 15.03 -0.52
N LYS A 166 17.91 15.48 0.47
CA LYS A 166 17.40 15.83 1.81
C LYS A 166 16.27 16.85 1.76
N ALA A 167 16.37 17.80 0.84
CA ALA A 167 15.36 18.84 0.67
C ALA A 167 14.01 18.22 0.27
N THR A 168 14.02 17.25 -0.65
CA THR A 168 12.82 16.51 -1.06
C THR A 168 12.23 15.73 0.11
N ALA A 169 13.06 15.00 0.87
CA ALA A 169 12.60 14.24 2.03
C ALA A 169 12.07 15.12 3.16
N ALA A 170 12.73 16.24 3.45
CA ALA A 170 12.27 17.21 4.44
C ALA A 170 10.98 17.91 4.00
N ALA A 171 10.83 18.25 2.72
CA ALA A 171 9.61 18.82 2.17
C ALA A 171 8.44 17.84 2.24
N ALA A 172 8.66 16.58 1.84
CA ALA A 172 7.66 15.52 1.97
C ALA A 172 7.22 15.32 3.42
N ALA A 173 8.18 15.22 4.34
CA ALA A 173 7.90 15.08 5.77
C ALA A 173 7.15 16.30 6.35
N ALA A 174 7.53 17.52 5.97
CA ALA A 174 6.85 18.75 6.40
C ALA A 174 5.41 18.85 5.87
N ALA A 175 5.16 18.32 4.68
CA ALA A 175 3.83 18.24 4.07
C ALA A 175 3.03 17.00 4.53
N HIS A 176 3.62 16.11 5.34
CA HIS A 176 3.07 14.80 5.69
C HIS A 176 2.69 13.97 4.45
N CYS A 177 3.54 14.03 3.43
CA CYS A 177 3.43 13.26 2.19
C CYS A 177 4.44 12.10 2.18
N GLU A 178 4.07 11.01 1.53
CA GLU A 178 5.00 9.93 1.22
C GLU A 178 5.99 10.34 0.13
N LEU A 179 7.19 9.76 0.12
CA LEU A 179 8.17 10.01 -0.93
C LEU A 179 7.76 9.42 -2.29
N THR A 180 6.91 8.40 -2.27
CA THR A 180 6.41 7.70 -3.45
C THR A 180 4.94 7.37 -3.29
N TRP A 181 4.16 7.49 -4.35
CA TRP A 181 2.74 7.18 -4.33
C TRP A 181 2.27 6.65 -5.69
N ALA A 182 1.29 5.74 -5.71
CA ALA A 182 0.77 5.21 -6.97
C ALA A 182 -0.26 6.15 -7.61
N ASP A 183 -0.22 6.33 -8.94
CA ASP A 183 -1.27 7.00 -9.68
C ASP A 183 -2.53 6.12 -9.74
N MET A 184 -3.43 6.32 -8.78
CA MET A 184 -4.67 5.54 -8.67
C MET A 184 -5.67 5.86 -9.78
N ILE A 185 -5.53 6.98 -10.52
CA ILE A 185 -6.38 7.31 -11.66
C ILE A 185 -6.12 6.31 -12.79
N ALA A 186 -4.86 6.02 -13.07
CA ALA A 186 -4.47 5.02 -14.06
C ALA A 186 -4.95 3.60 -13.68
N VAL A 187 -4.97 3.27 -12.38
CA VAL A 187 -5.53 2.00 -11.86
C VAL A 187 -7.04 1.96 -12.08
N ALA A 188 -7.77 2.98 -11.59
CA ALA A 188 -9.22 3.03 -11.63
C ALA A 188 -9.79 3.09 -13.05
N ALA A 189 -9.12 3.81 -13.97
CA ALA A 189 -9.56 3.93 -15.36
C ALA A 189 -9.63 2.59 -16.12
N ARG A 190 -9.02 1.52 -15.61
CA ARG A 190 -9.10 0.17 -16.20
C ARG A 190 -10.28 -0.65 -15.69
N SER A 191 -10.80 -0.34 -14.50
CA SER A 191 -11.75 -1.19 -13.77
C SER A 191 -13.09 -0.52 -13.50
N THR A 192 -13.15 0.80 -13.50
CA THR A 192 -14.36 1.54 -13.13
C THR A 192 -15.03 2.14 -14.37
N PRO A 193 -16.30 1.80 -14.66
CA PRO A 193 -17.08 2.56 -15.62
C PRO A 193 -17.28 4.00 -15.11
N PRO A 194 -17.18 5.03 -15.97
CA PRO A 194 -17.35 6.41 -15.55
C PRO A 194 -18.79 6.62 -15.05
N THR A 195 -18.93 6.94 -13.76
CA THR A 195 -20.18 7.36 -13.14
C THR A 195 -20.11 8.85 -12.80
N SER A 196 -21.27 9.49 -12.74
CA SER A 196 -21.39 10.94 -12.91
C SER A 196 -21.98 11.67 -11.71
N ILE A 197 -21.84 11.16 -10.48
CA ILE A 197 -22.34 11.88 -9.30
C ILE A 197 -21.28 11.81 -8.21
N ILE A 198 -20.61 12.94 -7.94
CA ILE A 198 -19.72 13.07 -6.79
C ILE A 198 -20.27 14.16 -5.89
N THR A 199 -20.69 13.79 -4.69
CA THR A 199 -20.90 14.77 -3.62
C THR A 199 -19.65 14.79 -2.76
N TYR A 200 -18.86 15.85 -2.88
CA TYR A 200 -17.75 16.08 -1.97
C TYR A 200 -18.30 16.67 -0.68
N GLY A 201 -18.25 15.91 0.41
CA GLY A 201 -18.37 16.49 1.74
C GLY A 201 -17.15 17.38 1.97
N LEU A 202 -17.36 18.63 2.39
CA LEU A 202 -16.25 19.43 2.91
C LEU A 202 -15.79 18.76 4.22
N PRO A 203 -14.49 18.46 4.38
CA PRO A 203 -14.01 17.91 5.63
C PRO A 203 -14.29 18.91 6.76
N SER A 204 -14.83 18.41 7.88
CA SER A 204 -15.16 19.21 9.05
C SER A 204 -13.88 19.51 9.86
N GLY A 205 -13.09 20.47 9.37
CA GLY A 205 -12.02 21.10 10.14
C GLY A 205 -10.72 20.30 10.29
N LEU A 206 -10.53 19.22 9.52
CA LEU A 206 -9.23 18.54 9.42
C LEU A 206 -8.32 19.24 8.40
N PRO A 207 -7.00 19.25 8.63
CA PRO A 207 -6.04 19.79 7.67
C PRO A 207 -6.07 18.97 6.37
N VAL A 208 -6.24 19.65 5.24
CA VAL A 208 -6.21 19.02 3.92
C VAL A 208 -4.77 18.92 3.45
N ARG A 209 -4.28 17.72 3.16
CA ARG A 209 -2.92 17.54 2.63
C ARG A 209 -2.96 17.51 1.11
N LEU A 210 -2.08 18.26 0.47
CA LEU A 210 -1.89 18.23 -0.97
C LEU A 210 -0.47 17.76 -1.25
N CYS A 211 -0.34 16.64 -1.98
CA CYS A 211 0.93 16.06 -2.38
C CYS A 211 0.96 15.93 -3.91
N VAL A 212 2.01 16.43 -4.56
CA VAL A 212 2.19 16.35 -6.01
C VAL A 212 3.33 15.40 -6.33
N TYR A 213 3.10 14.52 -7.30
CA TYR A 213 4.04 13.48 -7.71
C TYR A 213 4.31 13.55 -9.21
N ASP A 214 5.59 13.41 -9.57
CA ASP A 214 6.02 13.22 -10.96
C ASP A 214 6.09 11.72 -11.27
N VAL A 215 5.54 11.30 -12.41
CA VAL A 215 5.56 9.91 -12.88
C VAL A 215 6.70 9.75 -13.89
N PRO A 216 7.76 8.97 -13.57
CA PRO A 216 8.86 8.71 -14.50
C PRO A 216 8.39 8.17 -15.85
N ALA A 217 9.10 8.51 -16.93
CA ALA A 217 8.66 8.19 -18.30
C ALA A 217 8.55 6.68 -18.57
N ASP A 218 9.35 5.86 -17.88
CA ASP A 218 9.32 4.39 -17.91
C ASP A 218 8.13 3.80 -17.12
N GLU A 219 7.53 4.56 -16.21
CA GLU A 219 6.31 4.18 -15.47
C GLU A 219 5.03 4.57 -16.19
N GLN A 220 5.08 5.58 -17.08
CA GLN A 220 3.92 6.09 -17.77
C GLN A 220 3.26 5.02 -18.66
N GLY A 221 2.02 4.66 -18.34
CA GLY A 221 1.25 3.64 -19.06
C GLY A 221 1.32 2.23 -18.46
N SER A 222 2.06 2.03 -17.37
CA SER A 222 2.01 0.78 -16.61
C SER A 222 0.62 0.55 -15.99
N THR A 223 0.39 -0.62 -15.37
CA THR A 223 -0.88 -0.94 -14.72
C THR A 223 -1.13 -0.13 -13.45
N ARG A 224 -0.09 0.39 -12.81
CA ARG A 224 -0.17 1.17 -11.57
C ARG A 224 1.01 2.18 -11.46
N PRO A 225 1.13 3.15 -12.36
CA PRO A 225 2.32 4.02 -12.45
C PRO A 225 2.77 4.60 -11.10
N GLY A 226 4.04 4.41 -10.75
CA GLY A 226 4.63 4.96 -9.53
C GLY A 226 5.02 6.43 -9.69
N GLY A 227 4.54 7.30 -8.80
CA GLY A 227 4.92 8.70 -8.70
C GLY A 227 6.00 8.94 -7.64
N VAL A 228 6.87 9.90 -7.88
CA VAL A 228 7.91 10.38 -6.96
C VAL A 228 7.52 11.77 -6.46
N PHE A 229 7.60 12.00 -5.16
CA PHE A 229 7.22 13.27 -4.54
C PHE A 229 7.98 14.45 -5.17
N ALA A 230 7.23 15.44 -5.63
CA ALA A 230 7.73 16.66 -6.23
C ALA A 230 7.57 17.85 -5.27
N THR A 231 6.36 18.06 -4.76
CA THR A 231 6.03 19.12 -3.80
C THR A 231 4.81 18.72 -2.97
N GLY A 232 4.59 19.41 -1.85
CA GLY A 232 3.38 19.22 -1.06
C GLY A 232 3.23 20.29 0.01
N THR A 233 2.01 20.42 0.51
CA THR A 233 1.67 21.33 1.60
C THR A 233 0.49 20.80 2.42
N VAL A 234 0.28 21.43 3.57
CA VAL A 234 -0.96 21.33 4.33
C VAL A 234 -1.76 22.60 4.08
N LEU A 235 -2.93 22.45 3.45
CA LEU A 235 -3.83 23.55 3.13
C LEU A 235 -4.70 23.89 4.34
N THR A 236 -4.83 25.18 4.65
CA THR A 236 -5.84 25.65 5.60
C THR A 236 -7.25 25.56 4.98
N VAL A 237 -8.28 25.76 5.81
CA VAL A 237 -9.67 25.79 5.33
C VAL A 237 -9.87 26.91 4.31
N GLU A 238 -9.23 28.06 4.52
CA GLU A 238 -9.28 29.22 3.63
C GLU A 238 -8.60 28.96 2.28
N GLU A 239 -7.52 28.17 2.28
CA GLU A 239 -6.82 27.78 1.05
C GLU A 239 -7.54 26.66 0.29
N TRP A 240 -8.14 25.72 1.03
CA TRP A 240 -8.88 24.61 0.45
C TRP A 240 -10.21 25.02 -0.17
N GLY A 241 -10.97 25.94 0.46
CA GLY A 241 -12.31 26.34 0.00
C GLY A 241 -12.38 26.72 -1.50
N PRO A 242 -11.49 27.59 -2.01
CA PRO A 242 -11.41 27.90 -3.43
C PRO A 242 -11.14 26.68 -4.32
N ILE A 243 -10.22 25.79 -3.92
CA ILE A 243 -9.89 24.57 -4.68
C ILE A 243 -11.10 23.62 -4.70
N ALA A 244 -11.73 23.42 -3.53
CA ALA A 244 -12.92 22.57 -3.38
C ALA A 244 -14.07 23.03 -4.30
N SER A 245 -14.24 24.35 -4.47
CA SER A 245 -15.29 24.92 -5.34
C SER A 245 -15.08 24.62 -6.84
N LEU A 246 -13.88 24.18 -7.23
CA LEU A 246 -13.53 23.83 -8.61
C LEU A 246 -13.65 22.32 -8.89
N LEU A 247 -13.98 21.53 -7.87
CA LEU A 247 -14.21 20.09 -8.03
C LEU A 247 -15.46 19.87 -8.90
N PRO A 248 -15.40 18.96 -9.88
CA PRO A 248 -16.50 18.72 -10.80
C PRO A 248 -17.63 17.95 -10.10
N GLU A 249 -18.86 18.44 -10.19
CA GLU A 249 -20.03 17.75 -9.61
C GLU A 249 -20.49 16.58 -10.51
N ASP A 250 -20.57 16.76 -11.84
CA ASP A 250 -21.26 15.81 -12.72
C ASP A 250 -20.55 15.49 -14.07
N ALA A 251 -19.29 15.86 -14.26
CA ALA A 251 -18.61 15.66 -15.55
C ALA A 251 -17.89 14.30 -15.62
N PRO A 252 -18.38 13.29 -16.38
CA PRO A 252 -17.66 12.03 -16.53
C PRO A 252 -16.31 12.25 -17.22
N ALA A 253 -15.31 11.45 -16.83
CA ALA A 253 -14.00 11.49 -17.49
C ALA A 253 -14.12 11.16 -18.99
N LYS A 254 -13.46 11.96 -19.83
CA LYS A 254 -13.38 11.67 -21.27
C LYS A 254 -12.47 10.46 -21.52
N PRO A 255 -12.71 9.68 -22.60
CA PRO A 255 -11.75 8.67 -23.03
C PRO A 255 -10.35 9.25 -23.21
N CYS A 256 -9.35 8.55 -22.69
CA CYS A 256 -7.98 9.02 -22.65
C CYS A 256 -7.01 7.88 -22.94
N ALA A 257 -6.08 8.11 -23.87
CA ALA A 257 -4.98 7.18 -24.16
C ALA A 257 -3.60 7.74 -23.74
N ARG A 258 -3.54 8.99 -23.28
CA ARG A 258 -2.28 9.64 -22.90
C ARG A 258 -2.07 9.49 -21.39
N PRO A 259 -1.06 8.73 -20.94
CA PRO A 259 -0.76 8.65 -19.50
C PRO A 259 -0.37 10.03 -18.96
N ALA A 260 -0.76 10.33 -17.72
CA ALA A 260 -0.28 11.50 -17.02
C ALA A 260 1.18 11.27 -16.59
N GLY A 261 2.00 12.30 -16.76
CA GLY A 261 3.35 12.35 -16.21
C GLY A 261 3.40 13.02 -14.83
N ARG A 262 2.27 13.52 -14.33
CA ARG A 262 2.18 14.22 -13.04
C ARG A 262 0.76 14.16 -12.49
N PHE A 263 0.63 13.91 -11.19
CA PHE A 263 -0.66 13.92 -10.51
C PHE A 263 -0.57 14.54 -9.12
N ALA A 264 -1.70 15.01 -8.61
CA ALA A 264 -1.89 15.46 -7.24
C ALA A 264 -2.73 14.45 -6.47
N LEU A 265 -2.40 14.26 -5.19
CA LEU A 265 -3.18 13.59 -4.17
C LEU A 265 -3.63 14.65 -3.15
N VAL A 266 -4.93 14.79 -2.98
CA VAL A 266 -5.55 15.60 -1.94
C VAL A 266 -6.16 14.65 -0.91
N GLN A 267 -5.66 14.68 0.32
CA GLN A 267 -6.16 13.85 1.41
C GLN A 267 -7.04 14.70 2.33
N LEU A 268 -8.34 14.36 2.39
CA LEU A 268 -9.32 15.07 3.20
C LEU A 268 -9.53 14.44 4.59
N GLY A 269 -9.15 13.18 4.76
CA GLY A 269 -9.38 12.38 5.96
C GLY A 269 -8.97 10.92 5.78
N GLU A 270 -9.41 10.05 6.67
CA GLU A 270 -9.19 8.60 6.52
C GLU A 270 -10.01 8.06 5.34
N ASN A 271 -9.34 7.63 4.27
CA ASN A 271 -9.93 7.07 3.04
C ASN A 271 -10.74 8.06 2.18
N GLU A 272 -10.57 9.36 2.41
CA GLU A 272 -11.20 10.43 1.61
C GLU A 272 -10.17 11.12 0.71
N ASP A 273 -9.59 10.32 -0.20
CA ASP A 273 -8.57 10.80 -1.12
C ASP A 273 -9.18 11.24 -2.46
N ILE A 274 -8.69 12.36 -2.98
CA ILE A 274 -8.95 12.84 -4.34
C ILE A 274 -7.63 12.83 -5.10
N TYR A 275 -7.63 12.21 -6.26
CA TYR A 275 -6.49 12.19 -7.17
C TYR A 275 -6.81 13.05 -8.38
N VAL A 276 -5.87 13.86 -8.85
CA VAL A 276 -6.04 14.72 -10.02
C VAL A 276 -4.86 14.62 -10.95
N GLU A 277 -5.07 14.32 -12.23
CA GLU A 277 -4.02 14.40 -13.25
C GLU A 277 -3.70 15.87 -13.54
N LEU A 278 -2.47 16.32 -13.24
CA LEU A 278 -2.06 17.70 -13.48
C LEU A 278 -1.69 17.95 -14.94
N ASN A 279 -1.37 16.89 -15.68
CA ASN A 279 -1.17 16.92 -17.12
C ASN A 279 -1.85 15.73 -17.80
N GLY A 280 -1.62 15.53 -19.10
CA GLY A 280 -2.25 14.43 -19.83
C GLY A 280 -3.72 14.72 -20.11
N CYS A 281 -4.63 14.00 -19.46
CA CYS A 281 -6.06 14.06 -19.73
C CYS A 281 -6.89 14.76 -18.65
N HIS A 282 -6.25 15.24 -17.58
CA HIS A 282 -6.91 15.99 -16.51
C HIS A 282 -8.10 15.23 -15.91
N ARG A 283 -7.96 13.92 -15.72
CA ARG A 283 -8.95 13.11 -15.01
C ARG A 283 -8.84 13.34 -13.50
N LEU A 284 -9.92 13.09 -12.81
CA LEU A 284 -10.01 13.15 -11.37
C LEU A 284 -10.61 11.84 -10.86
N LEU A 285 -10.04 11.27 -9.80
CA LEU A 285 -10.59 10.11 -9.10
C LEU A 285 -10.94 10.53 -7.66
N SER A 286 -12.19 10.31 -7.26
CA SER A 286 -12.63 10.46 -5.86
C SER A 286 -12.81 9.08 -5.22
N GLN A 287 -12.05 8.78 -4.17
CA GLN A 287 -12.25 7.57 -3.37
C GLN A 287 -13.34 7.72 -2.31
N ALA A 288 -13.58 8.96 -1.86
CA ALA A 288 -14.61 9.30 -0.88
C ALA A 288 -16.02 8.86 -1.32
N SER A 289 -16.27 8.74 -2.63
CA SER A 289 -17.57 8.35 -3.19
C SER A 289 -17.56 7.00 -3.92
N GLY A 290 -16.57 6.14 -3.65
CA GLY A 290 -16.52 4.80 -4.24
C GLY A 290 -15.76 4.71 -5.57
N ASN A 291 -14.59 5.34 -5.67
CA ASN A 291 -13.72 5.35 -6.85
C ASN A 291 -14.38 5.92 -8.11
N ILE A 292 -14.93 7.12 -8.02
CA ILE A 292 -15.61 7.78 -9.14
C ILE A 292 -14.60 8.56 -9.99
N LEU A 293 -14.60 8.29 -11.31
CA LEU A 293 -13.71 8.92 -12.28
C LEU A 293 -14.44 10.04 -13.06
N SER A 294 -14.01 11.27 -12.87
CA SER A 294 -14.58 12.48 -13.48
C SER A 294 -13.52 13.29 -14.25
N GLN A 295 -13.96 14.35 -14.92
CA GLN A 295 -13.09 15.27 -15.65
C GLN A 295 -12.78 16.50 -14.80
N ALA A 296 -11.50 16.71 -14.46
CA ALA A 296 -11.05 17.94 -13.81
C ALA A 296 -11.16 19.14 -14.76
N SER A 297 -11.54 20.29 -14.20
CA SER A 297 -11.54 21.57 -14.92
C SER A 297 -10.11 22.11 -15.03
N SER A 298 -9.81 22.88 -16.08
CA SER A 298 -8.50 23.54 -16.20
C SER A 298 -8.22 24.53 -15.06
N ALA A 299 -9.28 25.11 -14.48
CA ALA A 299 -9.17 25.97 -13.30
C ALA A 299 -8.66 25.18 -12.08
N LEU A 300 -9.22 23.99 -11.83
CA LEU A 300 -8.75 23.11 -10.75
C LEU A 300 -7.27 22.76 -10.92
N ILE A 301 -6.86 22.36 -12.14
CA ILE A 301 -5.46 22.07 -12.45
C ILE A 301 -4.56 23.27 -12.15
N THR A 302 -4.98 24.45 -12.59
CA THR A 302 -4.22 25.69 -12.40
C THR A 302 -4.04 26.02 -10.92
N GLU A 303 -5.06 25.82 -10.08
CA GLU A 303 -4.92 26.07 -8.63
C GLU A 303 -3.99 25.05 -7.97
N LEU A 304 -4.10 23.77 -8.34
CA LEU A 304 -3.25 22.71 -7.78
C LEU A 304 -1.77 22.86 -8.17
N GLU A 305 -1.47 23.49 -9.31
CA GLU A 305 -0.09 23.75 -9.76
C GLU A 305 0.57 24.97 -9.09
N LYS A 306 -0.19 25.82 -8.38
CA LYS A 306 0.37 26.98 -7.68
C LYS A 306 1.05 26.63 -6.34
N VAL A 307 0.78 25.44 -5.85
CA VAL A 307 1.27 24.91 -4.57
C VAL A 307 2.60 24.18 -4.78
#